data_AF-A0A0F9CG31-F1
#
_entry.id   AF-A0A0F9CG31-F1
#
_cell.length_a   1.000
_cell.length_b   1.000
_cell.length_c   1.000
_cell.angle_alpha   90.00
_cell.angle_beta   90.00
_cell.angle_gamma   90.00
#
_symmetry.space_group_name_H-M   'P 1'
#
loop_
_entity.id
_entity.type
_entity.pdbx_description
1 polymer ?
#
loop_
_entity_poly.entity_id
_entity_poly.type
_entity_poly.pdbx_seq_one_letter_code
_entity_poly.pdbx_strand_id
1 'polypeptide(L)'
;HLRLWHDITMPKRSSKSKRPRDISQLAADIVKEATQGKPKPKPEPEPDTRDPAAVELGRKGGLKGGKARATKLTPEKRSEIAKLAAAARWKKSKN
;
A
#
# COMPACT_ATOMS: atom_id res chain seq x y z
N HIS A 1 14.33 -21.57 6.55
CA HIS A 1 12.88 -21.32 6.58
C HIS A 1 12.62 -19.84 6.88
N LEU A 2 12.56 -18.99 5.84
CA LEU A 2 12.30 -17.55 5.97
C LEU A 2 10.79 -17.29 5.96
N ARG A 3 10.19 -17.03 7.13
CA ARG A 3 8.82 -16.52 7.22
C ARG A 3 8.83 -15.05 6.78
N LEU A 4 8.48 -14.79 5.52
CA LEU A 4 8.27 -13.44 5.00
C LEU A 4 7.13 -12.76 5.79
N TRP A 5 7.49 -11.72 6.54
CA TRP A 5 6.58 -10.89 7.33
C TRP A 5 5.72 -9.94 6.49
N HIS A 6 5.43 -10.31 5.24
CA HIS A 6 4.97 -9.37 4.21
C HIS A 6 3.53 -9.57 3.72
N ASP A 7 2.71 -10.44 4.32
CA ASP A 7 1.51 -10.90 3.60
C ASP A 7 0.14 -10.82 4.29
N ILE A 8 -0.04 -10.18 5.45
CA ILE A 8 -1.37 -10.20 6.11
C ILE A 8 -1.93 -8.83 6.54
N THR A 9 -1.12 -7.83 6.92
CA THR A 9 -1.67 -6.61 7.58
C THR A 9 -1.37 -5.27 6.91
N MET A 10 -0.71 -5.26 5.75
CA MET A 10 -0.47 -4.05 4.98
C MET A 10 -1.15 -4.19 3.61
N PRO A 11 -2.31 -3.56 3.37
CA PRO A 11 -2.82 -3.46 2.02
C PRO A 11 -1.77 -2.70 1.19
N LYS A 12 -1.04 -3.43 0.32
CA LYS A 12 -0.38 -2.82 -0.83
C LYS A 12 -1.43 -1.93 -1.47
N ARG A 13 -1.15 -0.65 -1.67
CA ARG A 13 -2.10 0.31 -2.23
C ARG A 13 -2.60 -0.16 -3.61
N SER A 14 -3.67 -0.95 -3.60
CA SER A 14 -4.52 -1.36 -4.72
C SER A 14 -5.99 -1.48 -4.28
N SER A 15 -6.32 -1.09 -3.05
CA SER A 15 -7.61 -1.38 -2.39
C SER A 15 -8.80 -0.58 -2.93
N LYS A 16 -8.66 0.20 -4.01
CA LYS A 16 -9.82 0.62 -4.78
C LYS A 16 -10.08 -0.44 -5.85
N SER A 17 -10.57 -1.60 -5.41
CA SER A 17 -11.27 -2.51 -6.33
C SER A 17 -12.26 -1.66 -7.10
N LYS A 18 -12.23 -1.75 -8.43
CA LYS A 18 -13.12 -0.96 -9.29
C LYS A 18 -14.60 -1.28 -9.02
N ARG A 19 -14.87 -2.43 -8.40
CA ARG A 19 -16.20 -2.91 -8.05
C ARG A 19 -16.34 -3.12 -6.53
N PRO A 20 -17.53 -2.84 -5.99
CA PRO A 20 -17.87 -3.12 -4.60
C PRO A 20 -17.77 -4.63 -4.32
N ARG A 21 -17.44 -4.99 -3.08
CA ARG A 21 -17.42 -6.40 -2.65
C ARG A 21 -18.80 -6.92 -2.27
N ASP A 22 -19.67 -6.02 -1.83
CA ASP A 22 -21.05 -6.36 -1.48
C ASP A 22 -21.82 -6.79 -2.73
N ILE A 23 -22.62 -7.84 -2.60
CA ILE A 23 -23.29 -8.50 -3.73
C ILE A 23 -24.40 -7.61 -4.29
N SER A 24 -25.17 -6.95 -3.42
CA SER A 24 -26.27 -6.07 -3.84
C SER A 24 -25.72 -4.84 -4.59
N GLN A 25 -24.63 -4.26 -4.07
CA GLN A 25 -23.94 -3.15 -4.75
C GLN A 25 -23.34 -3.60 -6.09
N LEU A 26 -22.76 -4.80 -6.15
CA LEU A 26 -22.21 -5.36 -7.39
C LEU A 26 -23.29 -5.58 -8.45
N ALA A 27 -24.45 -6.12 -8.06
CA ALA A 27 -25.57 -6.31 -8.96
C ALA A 27 -26.07 -4.98 -9.53
N ALA A 28 -26.20 -3.95 -8.69
CA ALA A 28 -26.57 -2.61 -9.12
C ALA A 28 -25.56 -2.01 -10.12
N ASP A 29 -24.27 -2.18 -9.86
CA ASP A 29 -23.20 -1.73 -10.76
C ASP A 29 -23.23 -2.45 -12.12
N ILE A 30 -23.52 -3.76 -12.15
CA ILE A 30 -23.66 -4.53 -13.39
C ILE A 30 -24.83 -4.03 -14.23
N VAL A 31 -25.99 -3.79 -13.61
CA VAL A 31 -27.17 -3.25 -14.31
C VAL A 31 -26.89 -1.85 -14.84
N LYS A 32 -26.21 -1.02 -14.05
CA LYS A 32 -25.79 0.32 -14.47
C LYS A 32 -24.83 0.28 -15.66
N GLU A 33 -23.85 -0.63 -15.65
CA GLU A 33 -22.92 -0.82 -16.76
C GLU A 33 -23.62 -1.32 -18.05
N ALA A 34 -24.61 -2.21 -17.91
CA ALA A 34 -25.37 -2.75 -19.04
C ALA A 34 -26.31 -1.72 -19.69
N THR A 35 -26.88 -0.81 -18.89
CA THR A 35 -27.86 0.20 -19.34
C THR A 35 -27.20 1.49 -19.82
N GLN A 36 -26.16 1.95 -19.13
CA GLN A 36 -25.46 3.22 -19.42
C GLN A 36 -24.18 3.02 -20.24
N GLY A 37 -23.87 1.78 -20.63
CA GLY A 37 -22.60 1.41 -21.26
C GLY A 37 -21.43 1.40 -20.27
N LYS A 38 -20.27 0.92 -20.72
CA LYS A 38 -19.07 0.89 -19.86
C LYS A 38 -18.69 2.32 -19.45
N PRO A 39 -18.44 2.60 -18.16
CA PRO A 39 -17.85 3.87 -17.77
C PRO A 39 -16.53 4.04 -18.53
N LYS A 40 -16.33 5.23 -19.11
CA LYS A 40 -15.08 5.57 -19.82
C LYS A 40 -13.90 5.14 -18.94
N PRO A 41 -12.85 4.49 -19.51
CA PRO A 41 -11.66 4.18 -18.75
C PRO A 41 -11.23 5.47 -18.03
N LYS A 42 -11.01 5.38 -16.72
CA LYS A 42 -10.48 6.51 -15.94
C LYS A 42 -9.26 7.05 -16.69
N PRO A 43 -9.07 8.38 -16.70
CA PRO A 43 -7.88 8.97 -17.30
C PRO A 43 -6.67 8.19 -16.80
N GLU A 44 -5.79 7.84 -17.73
CA GLU A 44 -4.52 7.20 -17.41
C GLU A 44 -3.85 7.98 -16.28
N PRO A 45 -3.17 7.31 -15.34
CA PRO A 45 -2.44 8.02 -14.32
C PRO A 45 -1.55 9.06 -15.01
N GLU A 46 -1.70 10.32 -14.58
CA GLU A 46 -0.89 11.43 -15.09
C GLU A 46 0.58 10.98 -15.17
N PRO A 47 1.29 11.28 -16.27
CA PRO A 47 2.68 10.91 -16.41
C PRO A 47 3.47 11.49 -15.22
N ASP A 48 4.37 10.69 -14.67
CA ASP A 48 5.21 11.13 -13.57
C ASP A 48 6.06 12.32 -14.04
N THR A 49 5.74 13.51 -13.53
CA THR A 49 6.39 14.77 -13.92
C THR A 49 7.74 14.98 -13.24
N ARG A 50 8.19 14.02 -12.41
CA ARG A 50 9.46 14.09 -11.69
C ARG A 50 10.63 13.78 -12.62
N ASP A 51 11.77 14.39 -12.32
CA ASP A 51 13.03 14.11 -13.02
C ASP A 51 13.38 12.60 -12.92
N PRO A 52 13.49 11.89 -14.06
CA PRO A 52 13.83 10.46 -14.08
C PRO A 52 15.14 10.14 -13.33
N ALA A 53 16.16 10.99 -13.44
CA ALA A 53 17.44 10.78 -12.78
C ALA A 53 17.30 10.87 -11.25
N ALA A 54 16.48 11.79 -10.75
CA ALA A 54 16.19 11.90 -9.32
C ALA A 54 15.41 10.69 -8.79
N VAL A 55 14.47 10.16 -9.58
CA VAL A 55 13.70 8.95 -9.23
C VAL A 55 14.63 7.74 -9.11
N GLU A 56 15.52 7.54 -10.08
CA GLU A 56 16.48 6.44 -10.07
C GLU A 56 17.47 6.54 -8.91
N LEU A 57 17.98 7.74 -8.64
CA LEU A 57 18.86 8.01 -7.50
C LEU A 57 18.15 7.67 -6.18
N GLY A 58 16.94 8.19 -5.98
CA GLY A 58 16.14 7.94 -4.78
C GLY A 58 15.91 6.45 -4.54
N ARG A 59 15.60 5.70 -5.62
CA ARG A 59 15.46 4.24 -5.57
C ARG A 59 16.77 3.57 -5.15
N LYS A 60 17.90 3.93 -5.77
CA LYS A 60 19.22 3.38 -5.44
C LYS A 60 19.60 3.64 -3.98
N GLY A 61 19.36 4.85 -3.50
CA GLY A 61 19.56 5.25 -2.10
C GLY A 61 18.70 4.43 -1.14
N GLY A 62 17.41 4.29 -1.42
CA GLY A 62 16.47 3.50 -0.61
C GLY A 62 16.85 2.02 -0.52
N LEU A 63 17.29 1.41 -1.63
CA LEU A 63 17.74 0.01 -1.65
C LEU A 63 18.97 -0.22 -0.78
N LYS A 64 19.92 0.73 -0.77
CA LYS A 64 21.11 0.65 0.08
C LYS A 64 20.77 0.93 1.54
N GLY A 65 20.06 2.03 1.81
CA GLY A 65 19.73 2.49 3.15
C GLY A 65 18.81 1.53 3.91
N GLY A 66 17.79 0.99 3.25
CA GLY A 66 16.87 0.02 3.84
C GLY A 66 17.57 -1.26 4.29
N LYS A 67 18.44 -1.82 3.43
CA LYS A 67 19.26 -3.00 3.76
C LYS A 67 20.20 -2.71 4.93
N ALA A 68 20.91 -1.58 4.90
CA ALA A 68 21.81 -1.19 5.97
C ALA A 68 21.11 -1.00 7.32
N ARG A 69 19.89 -0.45 7.34
CA ARG A 69 19.09 -0.36 8.57
C ARG A 69 18.64 -1.73 9.06
N ALA A 70 18.24 -2.62 8.16
CA ALA A 70 17.79 -3.96 8.51
C ALA A 70 18.92 -4.80 9.14
N THR A 71 20.15 -4.70 8.62
CA THR A 71 21.30 -5.46 9.16
C THR A 71 21.80 -4.91 10.50
N LYS A 72 21.68 -3.60 10.74
CA LYS A 72 22.09 -2.97 12.01
C LYS A 72 21.18 -3.27 13.20
N LEU A 73 19.95 -3.74 12.96
CA LEU A 73 18.98 -3.99 14.04
C LEU A 73 19.07 -5.43 14.53
N THR A 74 19.27 -5.60 15.84
CA THR A 74 19.19 -6.91 16.50
C THR A 74 17.74 -7.40 16.58
N PRO A 75 17.49 -8.70 16.80
CA PRO A 75 16.13 -9.23 16.98
C PRO A 75 15.32 -8.51 18.06
N GLU A 76 15.95 -8.14 19.18
CA GLU A 76 15.34 -7.46 20.31
C GLU A 76 14.88 -6.06 19.90
N LYS A 77 15.80 -5.28 19.30
CA LYS A 77 15.49 -3.93 18.79
C LYS A 77 14.37 -3.95 17.75
N ARG A 78 14.32 -4.97 16.89
CA ARG A 78 13.21 -5.14 15.94
C ARG A 78 11.87 -5.38 16.66
N SER A 79 11.86 -6.19 17.71
CA SER A 79 10.66 -6.44 18.52
C SER A 79 10.18 -5.18 19.25
N GLU A 80 11.10 -4.42 19.84
CA GLU A 80 10.80 -3.15 20.52
C GLU A 80 10.16 -2.14 19.56
N ILE A 81 10.77 -1.93 18.39
CA ILE A 81 10.23 -1.03 17.35
C ILE A 81 8.82 -1.49 16.94
N ALA A 82 8.59 -2.79 16.78
CA ALA A 82 7.27 -3.32 16.41
C ALA A 82 6.22 -3.06 17.50
N LYS A 83 6.56 -3.26 18.78
CA LYS A 83 5.68 -2.96 19.91
C LYS A 83 5.33 -1.46 19.97
N LEU A 84 6.32 -0.59 19.80
CA LEU A 84 6.13 0.86 19.75
C LEU A 84 5.21 1.28 18.60
N ALA A 85 5.43 0.71 17.40
CA ALA A 85 4.60 0.99 16.23
C ALA A 85 3.14 0.53 16.44
N ALA A 86 2.94 -0.65 17.04
CA ALA A 86 1.62 -1.15 17.37
C ALA A 86 0.93 -0.24 18.40
N ALA A 87 1.63 0.13 19.47
CA ALA A 87 1.12 1.05 20.47
C ALA A 87 0.72 2.41 19.85
N ALA A 88 1.55 2.97 18.97
CA ALA A 88 1.23 4.22 18.27
C ALA A 88 0.00 4.10 17.38
N ARG A 89 -0.15 2.98 16.65
CA ARG A 89 -1.32 2.74 15.79
C ARG A 89 -2.62 2.57 16.59
N TRP A 90 -2.55 1.91 17.75
CA TRP A 90 -3.71 1.61 18.59
C TRP A 90 -3.95 2.62 19.71
N LYS A 91 -3.08 3.63 19.86
CA LYS A 91 -3.31 4.77 20.73
C LYS A 91 -4.50 5.53 20.17
N LYS A 92 -5.69 5.24 20.71
CA LYS A 92 -6.93 5.94 20.41
C LYS A 92 -6.64 7.44 20.59
N SER A 93 -6.89 8.23 19.55
CA SER A 93 -6.91 9.69 19.65
C SER A 93 -7.85 10.02 20.81
N LYS A 94 -7.33 10.54 21.93
CA LYS A 94 -8.19 11.30 22.83
C LYS A 94 -8.37 12.62 22.13
N ASN A 95 -9.56 12.78 21.53
CA ASN A 95 -10.14 13.95 20.87
C ASN A 95 -9.13 15.00 20.39
#